data_AF-A0AAJ2WP12-F1
#
_entry.id   AF-A0AAJ2WP12-F1
#
_cell.length_a   1.000
_cell.length_b   1.000
_cell.length_c   1.000
_cell.angle_alpha   90.00
_cell.angle_beta   90.00
_cell.angle_gamma   90.00
#
_symmetry.space_group_name_H-M   'P 1'
#
loop_
_entity.id
_entity.type
_entity.pdbx_description
1 polymer ?
#
loop_
_entity_poly.entity_id
_entity_poly.type
_entity_poly.pdbx_seq_one_letter_code
_entity_poly.pdbx_strand_id
1 'polypeptide(L)'
;MSDDARNDAFDELLSAQTSGGSPEGGNAFTVAFRGYERREVDDAIAELSARVDRYQSELAATEQSRRDSLDEMRAEQQAEIEKLVADNAEALDALRTEQQENRAQLEADLAAANAQLGEAETKVTALTAELAGTPIEDGVAHDREQFEAVLRVAEEQAGLLIRNAASQAERLLDAAREQAEQVRSEAKTDAATIVEKAQHDSDQNRLRIDTEYTAHEARIEREAAHATEKVLQAEREAEAIRSEAEKGAAALRAMVTRETTDMRTEAEAAVREMNARVLEFEETLTRRQDDAQQEFLVLHNQAVSHAERITSDANAQVAASLEHAQRISNKAEDYERLMRAQAQQIEADARVKAQQTIDRAREKAQKIVDTVTGHSNDVLRDAEDRTRQLRWQQQQMTSFMAEVRELIRPDGLTVTDSGASGTGSGEADDDVDAQKTEDVAEITVADDEDSAEARG
;
A
#
# COMPACT_ATOMS: atom_id res chain seq x y z
N MET A 1 3.72 49.33 46.34
CA MET A 1 4.01 49.53 44.91
C MET A 1 4.40 48.16 44.37
N SER A 2 3.40 47.30 44.13
CA SER A 2 3.63 45.85 44.14
C SER A 2 2.66 45.02 43.29
N ASP A 3 1.74 45.67 42.56
CA ASP A 3 0.77 44.96 41.70
C ASP A 3 1.24 44.83 40.25
N ASP A 4 2.10 45.73 39.73
CA ASP A 4 2.66 45.63 38.36
C ASP A 4 3.31 44.26 38.11
N ALA A 5 4.16 43.82 39.05
CA ALA A 5 4.88 42.54 38.98
C ALA A 5 3.97 41.29 38.96
N ARG A 6 2.66 41.42 39.20
CA ARG A 6 1.68 40.34 39.06
C ARG A 6 0.98 40.34 37.69
N ASN A 7 0.89 41.48 37.02
CA ASN A 7 0.43 41.56 35.64
C ASN A 7 1.51 41.04 34.68
N ASP A 8 2.77 41.47 34.85
CA ASP A 8 3.88 41.06 33.98
C ASP A 8 4.02 39.54 33.89
N ALA A 9 3.92 38.82 35.02
CA ALA A 9 4.00 37.35 35.06
C ALA A 9 2.83 36.65 34.35
N PHE A 10 1.69 37.31 34.18
CA PHE A 10 0.55 36.77 33.44
C PHE A 10 0.66 37.04 31.93
N ASP A 11 1.18 38.20 31.57
CA ASP A 11 1.42 38.60 30.17
C ASP A 11 2.67 37.90 29.58
N GLU A 12 3.68 37.59 30.40
CA GLU A 12 4.78 36.69 30.03
C GLU A 12 4.29 35.26 29.74
N LEU A 13 3.28 34.77 30.49
CA LEU A 13 2.69 33.46 30.23
C LEU A 13 1.80 33.47 28.98
N LEU A 14 1.03 34.54 28.74
CA LEU A 14 0.25 34.72 27.49
C LEU A 14 1.15 34.91 26.26
N SER A 15 2.27 35.62 26.39
CA SER A 15 3.25 35.78 25.32
C SER A 15 4.09 34.52 25.11
N ALA A 16 4.39 33.71 26.12
CA ALA A 16 4.96 32.37 25.94
C ALA A 16 3.99 31.42 25.19
N GLN A 17 2.69 31.48 25.51
CA GLN A 17 1.63 30.73 24.82
C GLN A 17 1.46 31.11 23.34
N THR A 18 1.87 32.33 22.93
CA THR A 18 1.71 32.86 21.56
C THR A 18 3.03 33.01 20.77
N SER A 19 4.18 33.06 21.44
CA SER A 19 5.52 33.07 20.81
C SER A 19 6.13 31.68 20.66
N GLY A 20 5.55 30.65 21.30
CA GLY A 20 5.70 29.24 20.92
C GLY A 20 5.08 29.01 19.54
N GLY A 21 5.80 29.43 18.49
CA GLY A 21 5.31 29.46 17.11
C GLY A 21 4.73 28.12 16.66
N SER A 22 3.50 28.15 16.14
CA SER A 22 2.72 26.95 15.83
C SER A 22 3.49 25.99 14.91
N PRO A 23 3.79 24.75 15.35
CA PRO A 23 4.19 23.71 14.41
C PRO A 23 2.99 23.39 13.52
N GLU A 24 3.19 23.39 12.20
CA GLU A 24 2.18 22.95 11.23
C GLU A 24 1.96 21.43 11.37
N GLY A 25 1.06 21.05 12.29
CA GLY A 25 0.81 19.66 12.65
C GLY A 25 0.74 19.46 14.16
N GLY A 26 -0.35 19.89 14.80
CA GLY A 26 -0.56 19.71 16.24
C GLY A 26 -0.75 18.23 16.61
N ASN A 27 0.30 17.60 17.15
CA ASN A 27 0.37 16.24 17.70
C ASN A 27 -0.43 15.17 16.93
N ALA A 28 -0.37 15.23 15.60
CA ALA A 28 -1.01 14.26 14.73
C ALA A 28 -0.16 13.00 14.60
N PHE A 29 -0.23 12.11 15.61
CA PHE A 29 0.40 10.79 15.58
C PHE A 29 0.17 10.10 14.24
N THR A 30 1.22 9.56 13.62
CA THR A 30 1.16 8.97 12.29
C THR A 30 0.24 7.74 12.29
N VAL A 31 -0.65 7.64 11.29
CA VAL A 31 -1.66 6.58 11.25
C VAL A 31 -1.15 5.39 10.43
N ALA A 32 -0.66 4.36 11.12
CA ALA A 32 -0.32 3.08 10.55
C ALA A 32 -1.56 2.24 10.23
N PHE A 33 -1.37 1.13 9.51
CA PHE A 33 -2.43 0.25 8.97
C PHE A 33 -3.36 -0.41 10.02
N ARG A 34 -3.16 -0.15 11.32
CA ARG A 34 -4.00 -0.62 12.44
C ARG A 34 -4.14 0.41 13.59
N GLY A 35 -3.95 1.70 13.31
CA GLY A 35 -4.01 2.78 14.31
C GLY A 35 -2.71 3.60 14.37
N TYR A 36 -2.58 4.47 15.37
CA TYR A 36 -1.43 5.36 15.54
C TYR A 36 -0.08 4.62 15.70
N GLU A 37 1.04 5.22 15.26
CA GLU A 37 2.36 4.65 15.51
C GLU A 37 2.64 4.63 17.01
N ARG A 38 2.76 3.42 17.53
CA ARG A 38 2.99 3.15 18.94
C ARG A 38 4.23 3.87 19.51
N ARG A 39 5.30 4.07 18.74
CA ARG A 39 6.50 4.76 19.25
C ARG A 39 6.22 6.21 19.58
N GLU A 40 5.67 6.96 18.64
CA GLU A 40 5.31 8.37 18.85
C GLU A 40 4.34 8.54 20.04
N VAL A 41 3.41 7.61 20.21
CA VAL A 41 2.49 7.59 21.35
C VAL A 41 3.19 7.23 22.67
N ASP A 42 4.00 6.16 22.71
CA ASP A 42 4.76 5.77 23.90
C ASP A 42 5.76 6.87 24.31
N ASP A 43 6.41 7.54 23.35
CA ASP A 43 7.35 8.65 23.55
C ASP A 43 6.64 9.93 24.04
N ALA A 44 5.49 10.31 23.45
CA ALA A 44 4.72 11.46 23.90
C ALA A 44 4.08 11.24 25.29
N ILE A 45 3.70 9.99 25.62
CA ILE A 45 3.26 9.62 26.98
C ILE A 45 4.44 9.71 27.95
N ALA A 46 5.65 9.32 27.55
CA ALA A 46 6.85 9.48 28.37
C ALA A 46 7.19 10.96 28.60
N GLU A 47 7.11 11.82 27.58
CA GLU A 47 7.32 13.27 27.73
C GLU A 47 6.27 13.90 28.65
N LEU A 48 4.98 13.56 28.45
CA LEU A 48 3.88 14.06 29.28
C LEU A 48 4.04 13.61 30.74
N SER A 49 4.42 12.35 30.98
CA SER A 49 4.70 11.83 32.32
C SER A 49 5.87 12.60 32.95
N ALA A 50 7.00 12.73 32.25
CA ALA A 50 8.15 13.51 32.72
C ALA A 50 7.85 15.01 32.89
N ARG A 51 6.80 15.55 32.25
CA ARG A 51 6.31 16.92 32.46
C ARG A 51 5.41 17.02 33.70
N VAL A 52 4.56 16.02 33.94
CA VAL A 52 3.75 15.92 35.18
C VAL A 52 4.67 15.74 36.39
N ASP A 53 5.67 14.85 36.32
CA ASP A 53 6.63 14.62 37.40
C ASP A 53 7.43 15.90 37.74
N ARG A 54 7.85 16.66 36.71
CA ARG A 54 8.45 17.98 36.87
C ARG A 54 7.53 18.94 37.64
N TYR A 55 6.29 19.16 37.17
CA TYR A 55 5.35 20.04 37.85
C TYR A 55 5.00 19.57 39.28
N GLN A 56 4.95 18.27 39.55
CA GLN A 56 4.78 17.74 40.91
C GLN A 56 5.99 18.04 41.80
N SER A 57 7.21 17.88 41.31
CA SER A 57 8.42 18.25 42.06
C SER A 57 8.54 19.75 42.31
N GLU A 58 8.14 20.57 41.35
CA GLU A 58 8.11 22.04 41.45
C GLU A 58 7.04 22.53 42.44
N LEU A 59 5.86 21.92 42.41
CA LEU A 59 4.80 22.16 43.41
C LEU A 59 5.25 21.74 44.82
N ALA A 60 5.92 20.59 44.95
CA ALA A 60 6.46 20.13 46.24
C ALA A 60 7.55 21.09 46.78
N ALA A 61 8.46 21.56 45.91
CA ALA A 61 9.51 22.50 46.28
C ALA A 61 8.96 23.88 46.68
N THR A 62 7.96 24.40 45.95
CA THR A 62 7.31 25.68 46.27
C THR A 62 6.42 25.58 47.52
N GLU A 63 5.71 24.46 47.72
CA GLU A 63 5.01 24.20 48.98
C GLU A 63 5.97 24.12 50.18
N GLN A 64 7.14 23.48 50.01
CA GLN A 64 8.13 23.39 51.08
C GLN A 64 8.75 24.75 51.39
N SER A 65 9.20 25.50 50.37
CA SER A 65 9.72 26.86 50.54
C SER A 65 8.71 27.78 51.27
N ARG A 66 7.40 27.64 51.01
CA ARG A 66 6.34 28.37 51.73
C ARG A 66 6.16 27.91 53.18
N ARG A 67 6.40 26.64 53.51
CA ARG A 67 6.38 26.15 54.90
C ARG A 67 7.60 26.67 55.65
N ASP A 68 8.79 26.56 55.04
CA ASP A 68 10.04 27.04 55.60
C ASP A 68 9.95 28.55 55.91
N SER A 69 9.41 29.38 55.01
CA SER A 69 9.21 30.83 55.27
C SER A 69 8.14 31.13 56.33
N LEU A 70 7.13 30.26 56.50
CA LEU A 70 6.13 30.41 57.56
C LEU A 70 6.71 30.08 58.93
N ASP A 71 7.60 29.08 59.01
CA ASP A 71 8.27 28.70 60.25
C ASP A 71 9.43 29.66 60.60
N GLU A 72 10.08 30.28 59.61
CA GLU A 72 11.01 31.40 59.81
C GLU A 72 10.30 32.63 60.41
N MET A 73 9.20 33.11 59.81
CA MET A 73 8.41 34.22 60.38
C MET A 73 7.87 33.92 61.79
N ARG A 74 7.55 32.64 62.10
CA ARG A 74 7.17 32.23 63.46
C ARG A 74 8.33 32.32 64.45
N ALA A 75 9.53 31.92 64.04
CA ALA A 75 10.72 32.03 64.87
C ALA A 75 11.09 33.50 65.13
N GLU A 76 10.99 34.37 64.12
CA GLU A 76 11.17 35.82 64.28
C GLU A 76 10.16 36.42 65.28
N GLN A 77 8.86 36.14 65.10
CA GLN A 77 7.81 36.61 66.01
C GLN A 77 8.00 36.09 67.44
N GLN A 78 8.42 34.83 67.61
CA GLN A 78 8.67 34.26 68.93
C GLN A 78 9.88 34.91 69.61
N ALA A 79 10.95 35.21 68.86
CA ALA A 79 12.11 35.92 69.39
C ALA A 79 11.81 37.39 69.74
N GLU A 80 10.96 38.07 68.96
CA GLU A 80 10.49 39.42 69.29
C GLU A 80 9.65 39.42 70.58
N ILE A 81 8.74 38.45 70.73
CA ILE A 81 7.94 38.27 71.96
C ILE A 81 8.84 37.97 73.17
N GLU A 82 9.81 37.07 73.04
CA GLU A 82 10.75 36.73 74.13
C GLU A 82 11.57 37.95 74.55
N LYS A 83 12.05 38.75 73.59
CA LYS A 83 12.73 40.01 73.87
C LYS A 83 11.82 41.01 74.59
N LEU A 84 10.59 41.23 74.09
CA LEU A 84 9.64 42.16 74.72
C LEU A 84 9.27 41.72 76.15
N VAL A 85 9.24 40.41 76.44
CA VAL A 85 9.06 39.88 77.80
C VAL A 85 10.27 40.17 78.69
N ALA A 86 11.49 40.03 78.17
CA ALA A 86 12.72 40.39 78.90
C ALA A 86 12.80 41.89 79.19
N ASP A 87 12.61 42.75 78.17
CA ASP A 87 12.62 44.21 78.29
C ASP A 87 11.60 44.70 79.36
N ASN A 88 10.41 44.07 79.43
CA ASN A 88 9.40 44.37 80.45
C ASN A 88 9.77 43.82 81.85
N ALA A 89 10.45 42.68 81.95
CA ALA A 89 10.89 42.13 83.23
C ALA A 89 11.95 43.03 83.89
N GLU A 90 12.94 43.48 83.11
CA GLU A 90 13.96 44.43 83.57
C GLU A 90 13.35 45.76 84.02
N ALA A 91 12.39 46.30 83.27
CA ALA A 91 11.67 47.52 83.66
C ALA A 91 10.87 47.37 84.97
N LEU A 92 10.25 46.22 85.20
CA LEU A 92 9.52 45.93 86.44
C LEU A 92 10.46 45.78 87.65
N ASP A 93 11.64 45.19 87.47
CA ASP A 93 12.62 45.06 88.55
C ASP A 93 13.34 46.39 88.87
N ALA A 94 13.61 47.22 87.86
CA ALA A 94 14.09 48.59 88.07
C ALA A 94 13.10 49.42 88.92
N LEU A 95 11.80 49.38 88.57
CA LEU A 95 10.75 50.06 89.33
C LEU A 95 10.63 49.51 90.77
N ARG A 96 10.83 48.19 90.98
CA ARG A 96 10.86 47.59 92.32
C ARG A 96 12.05 48.09 93.14
N THR A 97 13.23 48.26 92.55
CA THR A 97 14.39 48.81 93.27
C THR A 97 14.18 50.27 93.66
N GLU A 98 13.66 51.12 92.77
CA GLU A 98 13.36 52.53 93.07
C GLU A 98 12.35 52.66 94.24
N GLN A 99 11.31 51.84 94.25
CA GLN A 99 10.32 51.81 95.33
C GLN A 99 10.91 51.33 96.67
N GLN A 100 11.91 50.45 96.65
CA GLN A 100 12.63 50.01 97.86
C GLN A 100 13.56 51.10 98.39
N GLU A 101 14.29 51.80 97.52
CA GLU A 101 15.18 52.90 97.90
C GLU A 101 14.39 54.09 98.48
N ASN A 102 13.32 54.51 97.80
CA ASN A 102 12.42 55.58 98.29
C ASN A 102 11.80 55.23 99.65
N ARG A 103 11.41 53.97 99.86
CA ARG A 103 10.92 53.50 101.17
C ARG A 103 12.03 53.55 102.24
N ALA A 104 13.24 53.10 101.92
CA ALA A 104 14.36 53.10 102.87
C ALA A 104 14.76 54.50 103.31
N GLN A 105 14.71 55.49 102.40
CA GLN A 105 14.92 56.90 102.72
C GLN A 105 13.87 57.42 103.70
N LEU A 106 12.57 57.17 103.44
CA LEU A 106 11.48 57.57 104.34
C LEU A 106 11.57 56.91 105.73
N GLU A 107 12.00 55.64 105.81
CA GLU A 107 12.25 54.97 107.10
C GLU A 107 13.44 55.60 107.86
N ALA A 108 14.49 56.03 107.16
CA ALA A 108 15.64 56.72 107.75
C ALA A 108 15.30 58.12 108.26
N ASP A 109 14.53 58.91 107.50
CA ASP A 109 14.07 60.23 107.91
C ASP A 109 13.16 60.17 109.16
N LEU A 110 12.26 59.18 109.21
CA LEU A 110 11.44 58.91 110.40
C LEU A 110 12.31 58.51 111.60
N ALA A 111 13.35 57.70 111.42
CA ALA A 111 14.27 57.34 112.50
C ALA A 111 15.05 58.57 113.02
N ALA A 112 15.51 59.44 112.11
CA ALA A 112 16.21 60.68 112.46
C ALA A 112 15.30 61.67 113.24
N ALA A 113 14.05 61.85 112.81
CA ALA A 113 13.08 62.69 113.51
C ALA A 113 12.77 62.18 114.93
N ASN A 114 12.59 60.87 115.10
CA ASN A 114 12.38 60.26 116.42
C ASN A 114 13.62 60.40 117.34
N ALA A 115 14.83 60.31 116.80
CA ALA A 115 16.06 60.53 117.57
C ALA A 115 16.16 61.98 118.08
N GLN A 116 15.82 62.98 117.24
CA GLN A 116 15.78 64.38 117.64
C GLN A 116 14.74 64.66 118.73
N LEU A 117 13.58 63.98 118.69
CA LEU A 117 12.56 64.06 119.73
C LEU A 117 13.11 63.57 121.08
N GLY A 118 13.73 62.39 121.12
CA GLY A 118 14.34 61.84 122.35
C GLY A 118 15.53 62.65 122.87
N GLU A 119 16.29 63.32 122.00
CA GLU A 119 17.34 64.25 122.41
C GLU A 119 16.75 65.54 123.03
N ALA A 120 15.58 66.00 122.58
CA ALA A 120 14.87 67.12 123.19
C ALA A 120 14.28 66.73 124.56
N GLU A 121 13.63 65.57 124.67
CA GLU A 121 13.11 65.04 125.93
C GLU A 121 14.20 64.86 126.99
N THR A 122 15.35 64.27 126.62
CA THR A 122 16.47 64.08 127.56
C THR A 122 17.04 65.41 128.05
N LYS A 123 17.18 66.42 127.18
CA LYS A 123 17.57 67.79 127.59
C LYS A 123 16.60 68.41 128.59
N VAL A 124 15.29 68.26 128.39
CA VAL A 124 14.27 68.72 129.35
C VAL A 124 14.42 68.02 130.70
N THR A 125 14.63 66.70 130.72
CA THR A 125 14.84 65.97 131.99
C THR A 125 16.14 66.36 132.70
N ALA A 126 17.23 66.61 131.96
CA ALA A 126 18.51 67.02 132.52
C ALA A 126 18.43 68.40 133.20
N LEU A 127 17.83 69.39 132.52
CA LEU A 127 17.59 70.73 133.08
C LEU A 127 16.67 70.66 134.32
N THR A 128 15.67 69.78 134.30
CA THR A 128 14.78 69.54 135.46
C THR A 128 15.54 68.95 136.66
N ALA A 129 16.51 68.06 136.42
CA ALA A 129 17.33 67.45 137.46
C ALA A 129 18.38 68.40 138.03
N GLU A 130 19.03 69.22 137.18
CA GLU A 130 19.97 70.26 137.60
C GLU A 130 19.30 71.29 138.52
N LEU A 131 18.08 71.71 138.17
CA LEU A 131 17.26 72.64 138.97
C LEU A 131 16.85 72.10 140.35
N ALA A 132 16.83 70.77 140.53
CA ALA A 132 16.52 70.10 141.78
C ALA A 132 17.76 69.82 142.65
N GLY A 133 18.96 70.07 142.15
CA GLY A 133 20.23 69.70 142.80
C GLY A 133 20.87 70.78 143.68
N THR A 134 20.32 71.99 143.72
CA THR A 134 20.91 73.13 144.43
C THR A 134 20.56 73.14 145.93
N PRO A 135 21.56 73.04 146.85
CA PRO A 135 21.33 73.12 148.28
C PRO A 135 21.02 74.55 148.72
N ILE A 136 20.20 74.69 149.76
CA ILE A 136 19.62 75.96 150.21
C ILE A 136 20.37 76.50 151.44
N GLU A 137 20.78 77.77 151.41
CA GLU A 137 21.18 78.57 152.58
C GLU A 137 20.19 79.74 152.79
N ASP A 138 20.20 80.38 153.97
CA ASP A 138 19.10 81.17 154.55
C ASP A 138 18.79 82.56 153.91
N GLY A 139 18.66 82.64 152.58
CA GLY A 139 18.00 83.75 151.86
C GLY A 139 16.52 83.48 151.52
N VAL A 140 16.02 82.28 151.86
CA VAL A 140 14.96 81.53 151.16
C VAL A 140 13.54 82.13 151.14
N ALA A 141 13.28 83.28 151.75
CA ALA A 141 11.95 83.90 151.64
C ALA A 141 11.79 84.57 150.27
N HIS A 142 12.69 85.51 149.95
CA HIS A 142 12.58 86.30 148.73
C HIS A 142 12.93 85.47 147.49
N ASP A 143 13.98 84.64 147.57
CA ASP A 143 14.41 83.80 146.46
C ASP A 143 13.34 82.75 146.10
N ARG A 144 12.56 82.26 147.08
CA ARG A 144 11.45 81.33 146.85
C ARG A 144 10.22 82.02 146.27
N GLU A 145 9.87 83.22 146.71
CA GLU A 145 8.82 84.02 146.06
C GLU A 145 9.21 84.34 144.61
N GLN A 146 10.49 84.66 144.35
CA GLN A 146 11.01 84.81 142.99
C GLN A 146 10.98 83.48 142.22
N PHE A 147 11.32 82.35 142.82
CA PHE A 147 11.30 81.04 142.15
C PHE A 147 9.87 80.59 141.83
N GLU A 148 8.91 80.81 142.72
CA GLU A 148 7.48 80.53 142.49
C GLU A 148 6.91 81.50 141.46
N ALA A 149 7.35 82.75 141.41
CA ALA A 149 7.01 83.69 140.32
C ALA A 149 7.63 83.27 138.97
N VAL A 150 8.88 82.83 138.95
CA VAL A 150 9.57 82.32 137.74
C VAL A 150 8.95 81.00 137.27
N LEU A 151 8.61 80.08 138.17
CA LEU A 151 7.89 78.84 137.84
C LEU A 151 6.49 79.14 137.30
N ARG A 152 5.76 80.11 137.87
CA ARG A 152 4.46 80.54 137.37
C ARG A 152 4.55 81.20 135.99
N VAL A 153 5.55 82.04 135.77
CA VAL A 153 5.84 82.62 134.44
C VAL A 153 6.26 81.53 133.45
N ALA A 154 7.04 80.53 133.88
CA ALA A 154 7.43 79.39 133.08
C ALA A 154 6.24 78.46 132.77
N GLU A 155 5.29 78.28 133.70
CA GLU A 155 4.04 77.54 133.49
C GLU A 155 3.11 78.29 132.53
N GLU A 156 2.98 79.61 132.66
CA GLU A 156 2.23 80.44 131.71
C GLU A 156 2.90 80.44 130.33
N GLN A 157 4.24 80.52 130.24
CA GLN A 157 5.00 80.42 128.98
C GLN A 157 4.94 79.02 128.36
N ALA A 158 5.09 77.94 129.14
CA ALA A 158 4.95 76.57 128.67
C ALA A 158 3.50 76.32 128.20
N GLY A 159 2.51 76.80 128.95
CA GLY A 159 1.11 76.77 128.54
C GLY A 159 0.85 77.56 127.26
N LEU A 160 1.50 78.71 127.06
CA LEU A 160 1.45 79.47 125.80
C LEU A 160 2.13 78.72 124.65
N LEU A 161 3.29 78.10 124.88
CA LEU A 161 4.00 77.29 123.90
C LEU A 161 3.20 76.05 123.50
N ILE A 162 2.61 75.33 124.45
CA ILE A 162 1.74 74.18 124.20
C ILE A 162 0.49 74.60 123.42
N ARG A 163 -0.18 75.70 123.79
CA ARG A 163 -1.33 76.24 123.03
C ARG A 163 -0.93 76.67 121.62
N ASN A 164 0.26 77.27 121.45
CA ASN A 164 0.76 77.70 120.15
C ASN A 164 1.11 76.49 119.27
N ALA A 165 1.88 75.52 119.80
CA ALA A 165 2.23 74.26 119.13
C ALA A 165 0.99 73.44 118.74
N ALA A 166 -0.02 73.34 119.63
CA ALA A 166 -1.31 72.74 119.29
C ALA A 166 -1.99 73.46 118.12
N SER A 167 -2.04 74.80 118.14
CA SER A 167 -2.62 75.59 117.03
C SER A 167 -1.82 75.51 115.72
N GLN A 168 -0.51 75.23 115.79
CA GLN A 168 0.33 74.99 114.61
C GLN A 168 0.10 73.58 114.06
N ALA A 169 0.02 72.57 114.93
CA ALA A 169 -0.29 71.20 114.55
C ALA A 169 -1.70 71.08 113.95
N GLU A 170 -2.69 71.77 114.51
CA GLU A 170 -4.06 71.83 113.96
C GLU A 170 -4.08 72.45 112.56
N ARG A 171 -3.43 73.60 112.36
CA ARG A 171 -3.27 74.21 111.01
C ARG A 171 -2.51 73.31 110.03
N LEU A 172 -1.49 72.59 110.48
CA LEU A 172 -0.72 71.68 109.63
C LEU A 172 -1.56 70.45 109.25
N LEU A 173 -2.34 69.91 110.18
CA LEU A 173 -3.28 68.82 109.91
C LEU A 173 -4.40 69.26 108.95
N ASP A 174 -4.94 70.47 109.10
CA ASP A 174 -5.96 71.00 108.19
C ASP A 174 -5.40 71.32 106.81
N ALA A 175 -4.21 71.91 106.71
CA ALA A 175 -3.50 72.08 105.43
C ALA A 175 -3.20 70.72 104.77
N ALA A 176 -2.78 69.70 105.54
CA ALA A 176 -2.56 68.36 105.02
C ALA A 176 -3.86 67.66 104.59
N ARG A 177 -4.99 67.92 105.26
CA ARG A 177 -6.33 67.44 104.87
C ARG A 177 -6.80 68.11 103.58
N GLU A 178 -6.59 69.43 103.45
CA GLU A 178 -6.93 70.21 102.27
C GLU A 178 -6.11 69.76 101.06
N GLN A 179 -4.78 69.65 101.20
CA GLN A 179 -3.89 69.06 100.19
C GLN A 179 -4.31 67.64 99.82
N ALA A 180 -4.65 66.80 100.80
CA ALA A 180 -5.09 65.43 100.53
C ALA A 180 -6.44 65.34 99.82
N GLU A 181 -7.38 66.27 100.04
CA GLU A 181 -8.63 66.32 99.23
C GLU A 181 -8.39 66.97 97.87
N GLN A 182 -7.50 67.97 97.76
CA GLN A 182 -7.09 68.53 96.46
C GLN A 182 -6.52 67.43 95.56
N VAL A 183 -5.50 66.69 96.02
CA VAL A 183 -4.90 65.58 95.26
C VAL A 183 -5.93 64.47 94.98
N ARG A 184 -6.84 64.18 95.92
CA ARG A 184 -7.97 63.25 95.65
C ARG A 184 -8.96 63.80 94.63
N SER A 185 -9.12 65.12 94.49
CA SER A 185 -10.01 65.73 93.48
C SER A 185 -9.37 65.74 92.10
N GLU A 186 -8.09 66.09 92.01
CA GLU A 186 -7.28 66.09 90.79
C GLU A 186 -7.14 64.67 90.23
N ALA A 187 -6.80 63.69 91.07
CA ALA A 187 -6.75 62.28 90.66
C ALA A 187 -8.12 61.73 90.20
N LYS A 188 -9.25 62.26 90.70
CA LYS A 188 -10.60 61.90 90.20
C LYS A 188 -10.88 62.52 88.83
N THR A 189 -10.50 63.79 88.60
CA THR A 189 -10.68 64.44 87.30
C THR A 189 -9.77 63.84 86.22
N ASP A 190 -8.55 63.49 86.58
CA ASP A 190 -7.59 62.85 85.67
C ASP A 190 -8.06 61.43 85.31
N ALA A 191 -8.48 60.64 86.29
CA ALA A 191 -9.05 59.31 86.04
C ALA A 191 -10.32 59.38 85.17
N ALA A 192 -11.21 60.36 85.39
CA ALA A 192 -12.37 60.57 84.54
C ALA A 192 -11.97 60.93 83.10
N THR A 193 -11.01 61.85 82.92
CA THR A 193 -10.50 62.28 81.61
C THR A 193 -9.82 61.14 80.86
N ILE A 194 -9.06 60.29 81.55
CA ILE A 194 -8.42 59.09 80.99
C ILE A 194 -9.48 58.08 80.53
N VAL A 195 -10.55 57.86 81.33
CA VAL A 195 -11.64 56.95 80.97
C VAL A 195 -12.46 57.48 79.79
N GLU A 196 -12.80 58.78 79.77
CA GLU A 196 -13.51 59.41 78.64
C GLU A 196 -12.69 59.32 77.35
N LYS A 197 -11.39 59.62 77.42
CA LYS A 197 -10.49 59.48 76.27
C LYS A 197 -10.40 58.02 75.80
N ALA A 198 -10.21 57.06 76.72
CA ALA A 198 -10.12 55.64 76.36
C ALA A 198 -11.43 55.11 75.73
N GLN A 199 -12.59 55.63 76.16
CA GLN A 199 -13.87 55.33 75.52
C GLN A 199 -13.95 55.96 74.12
N HIS A 200 -13.57 57.22 73.96
CA HIS A 200 -13.54 57.88 72.64
C HIS A 200 -12.60 57.18 71.66
N ASP A 201 -11.37 56.87 72.08
CA ASP A 201 -10.38 56.14 71.30
C ASP A 201 -10.89 54.71 70.94
N SER A 202 -11.66 54.07 71.84
CA SER A 202 -12.29 52.77 71.58
C SER A 202 -13.40 52.84 70.54
N ASP A 203 -14.31 53.81 70.65
CA ASP A 203 -15.43 53.98 69.73
C ASP A 203 -14.98 54.53 68.36
N GLN A 204 -13.93 55.35 68.30
CA GLN A 204 -13.28 55.72 67.04
C GLN A 204 -12.64 54.50 66.35
N ASN A 205 -12.00 53.60 67.12
CA ASN A 205 -11.45 52.37 66.56
C ASN A 205 -12.55 51.41 66.07
N ARG A 206 -13.67 51.29 66.78
CA ARG A 206 -14.85 50.53 66.32
C ARG A 206 -15.39 51.09 65.01
N LEU A 207 -15.68 52.39 64.96
CA LEU A 207 -16.17 53.04 63.75
C LEU A 207 -15.23 52.83 62.55
N ARG A 208 -13.91 52.93 62.77
CA ARG A 208 -12.92 52.62 61.73
C ARG A 208 -13.02 51.16 61.26
N ILE A 209 -13.06 50.20 62.19
CA ILE A 209 -13.20 48.77 61.87
C ILE A 209 -14.48 48.52 61.07
N ASP A 210 -15.61 49.10 61.46
CA ASP A 210 -16.89 48.95 60.75
C ASP A 210 -16.83 49.56 59.33
N THR A 211 -16.17 50.70 59.15
CA THR A 211 -15.97 51.30 57.81
C THR A 211 -15.00 50.51 56.92
N GLU A 212 -13.93 49.94 57.48
CA GLU A 212 -13.00 49.11 56.72
C GLU A 212 -13.63 47.75 56.37
N TYR A 213 -14.38 47.15 57.31
CA TYR A 213 -15.12 45.91 57.10
C TYR A 213 -16.14 46.05 55.96
N THR A 214 -17.00 47.07 56.01
CA THR A 214 -17.98 47.33 54.95
C THR A 214 -17.33 47.71 53.62
N ALA A 215 -16.19 48.41 53.63
CA ALA A 215 -15.41 48.67 52.41
C ALA A 215 -14.76 47.40 51.81
N HIS A 216 -14.35 46.45 52.65
CA HIS A 216 -13.80 45.15 52.24
C HIS A 216 -14.89 44.21 51.73
N GLU A 217 -16.04 44.14 52.41
CA GLU A 217 -17.24 43.42 51.98
C GLU A 217 -17.70 43.91 50.60
N ALA A 218 -17.90 45.22 50.45
CA ALA A 218 -18.25 45.84 49.17
C ALA A 218 -17.12 45.75 48.11
N ARG A 219 -15.89 45.37 48.46
CA ARG A 219 -14.84 45.02 47.48
C ARG A 219 -15.00 43.57 47.04
N ILE A 220 -15.16 42.64 47.98
CA ILE A 220 -15.36 41.21 47.72
C ILE A 220 -16.62 40.97 46.87
N GLU A 221 -17.72 41.67 47.14
CA GLU A 221 -18.93 41.59 46.31
C GLU A 221 -18.69 42.01 44.85
N ARG A 222 -17.92 43.09 44.62
CA ARG A 222 -17.57 43.56 43.27
C ARG A 222 -16.61 42.60 42.56
N GLU A 223 -15.63 42.06 43.28
CA GLU A 223 -14.70 41.05 42.76
C GLU A 223 -15.43 39.76 42.40
N ALA A 224 -16.36 39.31 43.24
CA ALA A 224 -17.22 38.16 42.96
C ALA A 224 -18.17 38.39 41.77
N ALA A 225 -18.82 39.55 41.70
CA ALA A 225 -19.68 39.91 40.57
C ALA A 225 -18.90 39.92 39.25
N HIS A 226 -17.74 40.58 39.22
CA HIS A 226 -16.84 40.61 38.06
C HIS A 226 -16.30 39.21 37.70
N ALA A 227 -16.03 38.34 38.68
CA ALA A 227 -15.69 36.94 38.42
C ALA A 227 -16.86 36.18 37.77
N THR A 228 -18.10 36.35 38.25
CA THR A 228 -19.27 35.73 37.61
C THR A 228 -19.55 36.28 36.22
N GLU A 229 -19.32 37.57 35.97
CA GLU A 229 -19.43 38.18 34.64
C GLU A 229 -18.39 37.59 33.67
N LYS A 230 -17.13 37.43 34.11
CA LYS A 230 -16.08 36.76 33.32
C LYS A 230 -16.40 35.30 33.03
N VAL A 231 -16.97 34.55 33.97
CA VAL A 231 -17.43 33.17 33.74
C VAL A 231 -18.56 33.16 32.70
N LEU A 232 -19.58 34.01 32.86
CA LEU A 232 -20.69 34.13 31.89
C LEU A 232 -20.24 34.60 30.50
N GLN A 233 -19.19 35.41 30.41
CA GLN A 233 -18.56 35.77 29.14
C GLN A 233 -17.86 34.56 28.51
N ALA A 234 -16.99 33.88 29.26
CA ALA A 234 -16.26 32.70 28.78
C ALA A 234 -17.21 31.55 28.38
N GLU A 235 -18.33 31.37 29.08
CA GLU A 235 -19.39 30.42 28.71
C GLU A 235 -20.02 30.76 27.34
N ARG A 236 -20.38 32.03 27.11
CA ARG A 236 -20.93 32.50 25.82
C ARG A 236 -19.91 32.38 24.69
N GLU A 237 -18.65 32.68 24.94
CA GLU A 237 -17.57 32.51 23.96
C GLU A 237 -17.35 31.02 23.65
N ALA A 238 -17.38 30.15 24.65
CA ALA A 238 -17.33 28.69 24.45
C ALA A 238 -18.58 28.14 23.73
N GLU A 239 -19.77 28.71 23.92
CA GLU A 239 -20.97 28.39 23.13
C GLU A 239 -20.86 28.87 21.68
N ALA A 240 -20.35 30.08 21.45
CA ALA A 240 -20.11 30.61 20.11
C ALA A 240 -19.13 29.72 19.33
N ILE A 241 -17.96 29.44 19.92
CA ILE A 241 -16.92 28.55 19.37
C ILE A 241 -17.46 27.15 19.10
N ARG A 242 -18.24 26.56 20.02
CA ARG A 242 -18.89 25.25 19.80
C ARG A 242 -19.85 25.30 18.60
N SER A 243 -20.70 26.31 18.50
CA SER A 243 -21.63 26.44 17.37
C SER A 243 -20.91 26.68 16.03
N GLU A 244 -19.77 27.37 16.04
CA GLU A 244 -18.95 27.60 14.85
C GLU A 244 -18.21 26.34 14.43
N ALA A 245 -17.60 25.62 15.38
CA ALA A 245 -16.98 24.31 15.15
C ALA A 245 -18.00 23.28 14.63
N GLU A 246 -19.23 23.26 15.15
CA GLU A 246 -20.31 22.42 14.64
C GLU A 246 -20.72 22.77 13.20
N LYS A 247 -20.85 24.07 12.88
CA LYS A 247 -21.12 24.55 11.51
C LYS A 247 -19.98 24.19 10.55
N GLY A 248 -18.73 24.39 10.97
CA GLY A 248 -17.54 24.01 10.20
C GLY A 248 -17.46 22.50 9.96
N ALA A 249 -17.69 21.69 10.99
CA ALA A 249 -17.75 20.23 10.87
C ALA A 249 -18.93 19.75 10.01
N ALA A 250 -20.07 20.43 10.03
CA ALA A 250 -21.19 20.16 9.13
C ALA A 250 -20.85 20.52 7.67
N ALA A 251 -20.20 21.66 7.44
CA ALA A 251 -19.75 22.08 6.11
C ALA A 251 -18.68 21.12 5.53
N LEU A 252 -17.71 20.69 6.33
CA LEU A 252 -16.71 19.69 5.93
C LEU A 252 -17.36 18.33 5.61
N ARG A 253 -18.30 17.86 6.43
CA ARG A 253 -19.08 16.64 6.13
C ARG A 253 -19.85 16.78 4.83
N ALA A 254 -20.52 17.92 4.61
CA ALA A 254 -21.25 18.19 3.36
C ALA A 254 -20.32 18.21 2.13
N MET A 255 -19.14 18.83 2.26
CA MET A 255 -18.11 18.84 1.21
C MET A 255 -17.61 17.44 0.89
N VAL A 256 -17.22 16.64 1.88
CA VAL A 256 -16.74 15.26 1.68
C VAL A 256 -17.85 14.35 1.14
N THR A 257 -19.11 14.49 1.59
CA THR A 257 -20.22 13.73 1.00
C THR A 257 -20.47 14.11 -0.46
N ARG A 258 -20.32 15.39 -0.81
CA ARG A 258 -20.43 15.83 -2.20
C ARG A 258 -19.27 15.30 -3.05
N GLU A 259 -18.04 15.46 -2.59
CA GLU A 259 -16.84 15.01 -3.31
C GLU A 259 -16.88 13.49 -3.55
N THR A 260 -17.28 12.71 -2.54
CA THR A 260 -17.45 11.26 -2.69
C THR A 260 -18.64 10.87 -3.59
N THR A 261 -19.72 11.67 -3.69
CA THR A 261 -20.74 11.46 -4.73
C THR A 261 -20.25 11.86 -6.12
N ASP A 262 -19.53 12.97 -6.24
CA ASP A 262 -19.04 13.49 -7.53
C ASP A 262 -18.02 12.48 -8.12
N MET A 263 -17.01 12.06 -7.34
CA MET A 263 -16.07 10.97 -7.68
C MET A 263 -16.77 9.65 -8.03
N ARG A 264 -17.85 9.30 -7.31
CA ARG A 264 -18.64 8.09 -7.61
C ARG A 264 -19.34 8.20 -8.96
N THR A 265 -19.94 9.35 -9.28
CA THR A 265 -20.61 9.54 -10.58
C THR A 265 -19.61 9.56 -11.74
N GLU A 266 -18.39 10.07 -11.52
CA GLU A 266 -17.29 10.01 -12.47
C GLU A 266 -16.82 8.57 -12.71
N ALA A 267 -16.59 7.78 -11.65
CA ALA A 267 -16.25 6.36 -11.76
C ALA A 267 -17.37 5.55 -12.47
N GLU A 268 -18.63 5.79 -12.11
CA GLU A 268 -19.78 5.17 -12.78
C GLU A 268 -19.93 5.63 -14.24
N ALA A 269 -19.41 6.80 -14.63
CA ALA A 269 -19.34 7.26 -16.02
C ALA A 269 -18.19 6.59 -16.79
N ALA A 270 -16.99 6.53 -16.22
CA ALA A 270 -15.83 5.88 -16.81
C ALA A 270 -16.07 4.37 -17.05
N VAL A 271 -16.77 3.68 -16.14
CA VAL A 271 -17.18 2.28 -16.35
C VAL A 271 -18.20 2.15 -17.49
N ARG A 272 -19.15 3.08 -17.64
CA ARG A 272 -20.09 3.09 -18.77
C ARG A 272 -19.37 3.33 -20.10
N GLU A 273 -18.40 4.24 -20.14
CA GLU A 273 -17.56 4.48 -21.33
C GLU A 273 -16.69 3.27 -21.67
N MET A 274 -16.06 2.63 -20.68
CA MET A 274 -15.29 1.40 -20.90
C MET A 274 -16.16 0.28 -21.48
N ASN A 275 -17.36 0.07 -20.91
CA ASN A 275 -18.29 -0.95 -21.41
C ASN A 275 -18.80 -0.65 -22.82
N ALA A 276 -19.01 0.62 -23.17
CA ALA A 276 -19.35 1.02 -24.54
C ALA A 276 -18.21 0.69 -25.53
N ARG A 277 -16.96 1.05 -25.19
CA ARG A 277 -15.78 0.70 -25.99
C ARG A 277 -15.59 -0.81 -26.13
N VAL A 278 -15.85 -1.59 -25.07
CA VAL A 278 -15.82 -3.07 -25.15
C VAL A 278 -16.87 -3.58 -26.14
N LEU A 279 -18.09 -3.06 -26.11
CA LEU A 279 -19.14 -3.43 -27.07
C LEU A 279 -18.78 -3.06 -28.52
N GLU A 280 -18.13 -1.90 -28.74
CA GLU A 280 -17.59 -1.50 -30.05
C GLU A 280 -16.47 -2.44 -30.52
N PHE A 281 -15.60 -2.90 -29.61
CA PHE A 281 -14.57 -3.90 -29.91
C PHE A 281 -15.16 -5.30 -30.17
N GLU A 282 -16.23 -5.68 -29.47
CA GLU A 282 -16.96 -6.93 -29.74
C GLU A 282 -17.66 -6.88 -31.10
N GLU A 283 -18.33 -5.78 -31.45
CA GLU A 283 -18.97 -5.62 -32.76
C GLU A 283 -17.95 -5.61 -33.91
N THR A 284 -16.82 -4.91 -33.76
CA THR A 284 -15.76 -4.92 -34.78
C THR A 284 -15.04 -6.26 -34.87
N LEU A 285 -14.96 -7.02 -33.78
CA LEU A 285 -14.46 -8.39 -33.78
C LEU A 285 -15.43 -9.36 -34.46
N THR A 286 -16.74 -9.30 -34.18
CA THR A 286 -17.73 -10.17 -34.84
C THR A 286 -17.83 -9.87 -36.32
N ARG A 287 -17.89 -8.59 -36.73
CA ARG A 287 -17.84 -8.21 -38.16
C ARG A 287 -16.60 -8.80 -38.85
N ARG A 288 -15.42 -8.68 -38.24
CA ARG A 288 -14.18 -9.26 -38.79
C ARG A 288 -14.18 -10.79 -38.81
N GLN A 289 -14.85 -11.45 -37.86
CA GLN A 289 -15.04 -12.91 -37.87
C GLN A 289 -16.01 -13.34 -38.98
N ASP A 290 -17.09 -12.59 -39.22
CA ASP A 290 -18.06 -12.85 -40.28
C ASP A 290 -17.46 -12.58 -41.66
N ASP A 291 -16.68 -11.52 -41.83
CA ASP A 291 -15.91 -11.24 -43.04
C ASP A 291 -14.90 -12.37 -43.33
N ALA A 292 -14.12 -12.79 -42.33
CA ALA A 292 -13.16 -13.88 -42.48
C ALA A 292 -13.83 -15.25 -42.74
N GLN A 293 -15.01 -15.50 -42.18
CA GLN A 293 -15.82 -16.68 -42.50
C GLN A 293 -16.37 -16.63 -43.93
N GLN A 294 -16.79 -15.47 -44.41
CA GLN A 294 -17.21 -15.28 -45.81
C GLN A 294 -16.04 -15.46 -46.78
N GLU A 295 -14.88 -14.88 -46.51
CA GLU A 295 -13.65 -15.10 -47.29
C GLU A 295 -13.27 -16.59 -47.31
N PHE A 296 -13.32 -17.28 -46.16
CA PHE A 296 -13.06 -18.70 -46.07
C PHE A 296 -14.07 -19.53 -46.87
N LEU A 297 -15.37 -19.21 -46.81
CA LEU A 297 -16.41 -19.91 -47.60
C LEU A 297 -16.25 -19.65 -49.11
N VAL A 298 -15.90 -18.44 -49.52
CA VAL A 298 -15.60 -18.11 -50.93
C VAL A 298 -14.37 -18.89 -51.41
N LEU A 299 -13.28 -18.89 -50.65
CA LEU A 299 -12.07 -19.63 -50.97
C LEU A 299 -12.31 -21.15 -50.96
N HIS A 300 -13.13 -21.65 -50.03
CA HIS A 300 -13.51 -23.07 -49.98
C HIS A 300 -14.34 -23.45 -51.21
N ASN A 301 -15.35 -22.67 -51.60
CA ASN A 301 -16.14 -22.92 -52.80
C ASN A 301 -15.30 -22.81 -54.09
N GLN A 302 -14.31 -21.91 -54.13
CA GLN A 302 -13.31 -21.85 -55.20
C GLN A 302 -12.43 -23.11 -55.23
N ALA A 303 -11.96 -23.59 -54.07
CA ALA A 303 -11.15 -24.80 -53.97
C ALA A 303 -11.95 -26.07 -54.34
N VAL A 304 -13.21 -26.17 -53.91
CA VAL A 304 -14.14 -27.26 -54.26
C VAL A 304 -14.41 -27.25 -55.76
N SER A 305 -14.85 -26.13 -56.34
CA SER A 305 -15.09 -26.05 -57.79
C SER A 305 -13.82 -26.25 -58.62
N HIS A 306 -12.63 -25.90 -58.09
CA HIS A 306 -11.36 -26.23 -58.72
C HIS A 306 -11.03 -27.74 -58.65
N ALA A 307 -11.35 -28.42 -57.54
CA ALA A 307 -11.20 -29.87 -57.40
C ALA A 307 -12.24 -30.65 -58.23
N GLU A 308 -13.49 -30.17 -58.31
CA GLU A 308 -14.53 -30.67 -59.22
C GLU A 308 -14.11 -30.51 -60.68
N ARG A 309 -13.51 -29.37 -61.05
CA ARG A 309 -12.94 -29.16 -62.38
C ARG A 309 -11.80 -30.14 -62.68
N ILE A 310 -10.85 -30.32 -61.76
CA ILE A 310 -9.74 -31.29 -61.93
C ILE A 310 -10.26 -32.72 -62.03
N THR A 311 -11.20 -33.13 -61.18
CA THR A 311 -11.75 -34.50 -61.21
C THR A 311 -12.64 -34.73 -62.43
N SER A 312 -13.40 -33.74 -62.89
CA SER A 312 -14.14 -33.80 -64.16
C SER A 312 -13.21 -33.88 -65.37
N ASP A 313 -12.11 -33.12 -65.39
CA ASP A 313 -11.12 -33.12 -66.47
C ASP A 313 -10.35 -34.45 -66.51
N ALA A 314 -9.92 -34.96 -65.35
CA ALA A 314 -9.32 -36.29 -65.22
C ALA A 314 -10.29 -37.42 -65.64
N ASN A 315 -11.57 -37.35 -65.25
CA ASN A 315 -12.59 -38.30 -65.68
C ASN A 315 -12.83 -38.23 -67.20
N ALA A 316 -12.84 -37.03 -67.79
CA ALA A 316 -12.95 -36.84 -69.23
C ALA A 316 -11.71 -37.37 -69.98
N GLN A 317 -10.51 -37.17 -69.44
CA GLN A 317 -9.27 -37.73 -69.96
C GLN A 317 -9.29 -39.27 -69.91
N VAL A 318 -9.71 -39.86 -68.79
CA VAL A 318 -9.87 -41.32 -68.65
C VAL A 318 -10.91 -41.86 -69.64
N ALA A 319 -12.06 -41.19 -69.79
CA ALA A 319 -13.08 -41.57 -70.77
C ALA A 319 -12.54 -41.50 -72.21
N ALA A 320 -11.85 -40.42 -72.58
CA ALA A 320 -11.24 -40.26 -73.90
C ALA A 320 -10.12 -41.29 -74.15
N SER A 321 -9.35 -41.67 -73.12
CA SER A 321 -8.37 -42.75 -73.18
C SER A 321 -9.04 -44.13 -73.38
N LEU A 322 -10.17 -44.39 -72.71
CA LEU A 322 -10.96 -45.61 -72.90
C LEU A 322 -11.58 -45.67 -74.30
N GLU A 323 -12.14 -44.58 -74.82
CA GLU A 323 -12.62 -44.48 -76.20
C GLU A 323 -11.49 -44.63 -77.24
N HIS A 324 -10.29 -44.15 -76.92
CA HIS A 324 -9.12 -44.33 -77.78
C HIS A 324 -8.67 -45.80 -77.80
N ALA A 325 -8.59 -46.43 -76.63
CA ALA A 325 -8.31 -47.87 -76.49
C ALA A 325 -9.36 -48.74 -77.20
N GLN A 326 -10.66 -48.41 -77.06
CA GLN A 326 -11.75 -49.09 -77.78
C GLN A 326 -11.64 -48.90 -79.30
N ARG A 327 -11.33 -47.69 -79.79
CA ARG A 327 -11.10 -47.45 -81.23
C ARG A 327 -9.89 -48.23 -81.76
N ILE A 328 -8.81 -48.33 -80.98
CA ILE A 328 -7.66 -49.18 -81.32
C ILE A 328 -8.06 -50.67 -81.32
N SER A 329 -8.80 -51.13 -80.31
CA SER A 329 -9.29 -52.51 -80.22
C SER A 329 -10.18 -52.89 -81.39
N ASN A 330 -11.18 -52.07 -81.73
CA ASN A 330 -12.06 -52.29 -82.87
C ASN A 330 -11.27 -52.30 -84.19
N LYS A 331 -10.30 -51.38 -84.36
CA LYS A 331 -9.43 -51.35 -85.55
C LYS A 331 -8.52 -52.59 -85.61
N ALA A 332 -8.04 -53.09 -84.47
CA ALA A 332 -7.25 -54.31 -84.40
C ALA A 332 -8.11 -55.55 -84.72
N GLU A 333 -9.35 -55.63 -84.22
CA GLU A 333 -10.31 -56.67 -84.62
C GLU A 333 -10.63 -56.62 -86.12
N ASP A 334 -10.84 -55.43 -86.69
CA ASP A 334 -11.12 -55.30 -88.12
C ASP A 334 -9.90 -55.64 -88.99
N TYR A 335 -8.68 -55.29 -88.56
CA TYR A 335 -7.46 -55.83 -89.19
C TYR A 335 -7.36 -57.35 -89.03
N GLU A 336 -7.69 -57.92 -87.87
CA GLU A 336 -7.63 -59.37 -87.68
C GLU A 336 -8.68 -60.10 -88.55
N ARG A 337 -9.89 -59.55 -88.66
CA ARG A 337 -10.94 -60.03 -89.58
C ARG A 337 -10.49 -59.94 -91.03
N LEU A 338 -9.88 -58.82 -91.44
CA LEU A 338 -9.30 -58.65 -92.78
C LEU A 338 -8.20 -59.69 -93.05
N MET A 339 -7.26 -59.87 -92.12
CA MET A 339 -6.14 -60.81 -92.26
C MET A 339 -6.63 -62.27 -92.27
N ARG A 340 -7.64 -62.63 -91.47
CA ARG A 340 -8.30 -63.95 -91.56
C ARG A 340 -8.99 -64.16 -92.90
N ALA A 341 -9.70 -63.15 -93.41
CA ALA A 341 -10.37 -63.23 -94.72
C ALA A 341 -9.35 -63.32 -95.88
N GLN A 342 -8.24 -62.58 -95.81
CA GLN A 342 -7.14 -62.65 -96.76
C GLN A 342 -6.44 -64.02 -96.70
N ALA A 343 -6.23 -64.58 -95.50
CA ALA A 343 -5.70 -65.93 -95.34
C ALA A 343 -6.64 -66.99 -95.95
N GLN A 344 -7.95 -66.88 -95.75
CA GLN A 344 -8.95 -67.75 -96.37
C GLN A 344 -8.98 -67.60 -97.91
N GLN A 345 -8.80 -66.39 -98.44
CA GLN A 345 -8.66 -66.16 -99.88
C GLN A 345 -7.39 -66.82 -100.43
N ILE A 346 -6.23 -66.64 -99.78
CA ILE A 346 -4.96 -67.27 -100.17
C ILE A 346 -5.08 -68.80 -100.12
N GLU A 347 -5.76 -69.35 -99.11
CA GLU A 347 -6.01 -70.79 -99.02
C GLU A 347 -6.95 -71.30 -100.13
N ALA A 348 -8.01 -70.56 -100.45
CA ALA A 348 -8.91 -70.89 -101.56
C ALA A 348 -8.18 -70.85 -102.92
N ASP A 349 -7.36 -69.81 -103.15
CA ASP A 349 -6.51 -69.66 -104.33
C ASP A 349 -5.50 -70.81 -104.46
N ALA A 350 -4.88 -71.21 -103.35
CA ALA A 350 -3.95 -72.34 -103.30
C ALA A 350 -4.67 -73.66 -103.61
N ARG A 351 -5.89 -73.88 -103.07
CA ARG A 351 -6.73 -75.05 -103.38
C ARG A 351 -7.13 -75.08 -104.86
N VAL A 352 -7.51 -73.95 -105.45
CA VAL A 352 -7.84 -73.85 -106.90
C VAL A 352 -6.60 -74.11 -107.76
N LYS A 353 -5.44 -73.54 -107.41
CA LYS A 353 -4.16 -73.80 -108.11
C LYS A 353 -3.76 -75.28 -108.03
N ALA A 354 -3.95 -75.92 -106.88
CA ALA A 354 -3.72 -77.35 -106.69
C ALA A 354 -4.70 -78.25 -107.49
N GLN A 355 -5.97 -77.86 -107.59
CA GLN A 355 -6.93 -78.54 -108.46
C GLN A 355 -6.53 -78.41 -109.94
N GLN A 356 -6.16 -77.21 -110.39
CA GLN A 356 -5.70 -76.99 -111.77
C GLN A 356 -4.42 -77.76 -112.13
N THR A 357 -3.50 -78.01 -111.18
CA THR A 357 -2.32 -78.85 -111.45
C THR A 357 -2.67 -80.34 -111.47
N ILE A 358 -3.58 -80.80 -110.60
CA ILE A 358 -4.13 -82.17 -110.65
C ILE A 358 -4.85 -82.42 -111.97
N ASP A 359 -5.69 -81.51 -112.44
CA ASP A 359 -6.46 -81.70 -113.66
C ASP A 359 -5.58 -81.58 -114.93
N ARG A 360 -4.58 -80.69 -114.94
CA ARG A 360 -3.53 -80.70 -115.99
C ARG A 360 -2.68 -81.98 -115.96
N ALA A 361 -2.48 -82.60 -114.80
CA ALA A 361 -1.81 -83.90 -114.71
C ALA A 361 -2.69 -85.04 -115.24
N ARG A 362 -4.00 -85.02 -114.94
CA ARG A 362 -4.99 -85.95 -115.50
C ARG A 362 -5.11 -85.83 -117.02
N GLU A 363 -5.20 -84.62 -117.55
CA GLU A 363 -5.28 -84.38 -119.00
C GLU A 363 -4.02 -84.88 -119.72
N LYS A 364 -2.83 -84.62 -119.16
CA LYS A 364 -1.57 -85.21 -119.65
C LYS A 364 -1.57 -86.74 -119.57
N ALA A 365 -2.03 -87.32 -118.47
CA ALA A 365 -2.09 -88.78 -118.31
C ALA A 365 -3.07 -89.42 -119.31
N GLN A 366 -4.26 -88.84 -119.50
CA GLN A 366 -5.23 -89.28 -120.50
C GLN A 366 -4.64 -89.20 -121.90
N LYS A 367 -3.99 -88.08 -122.25
CA LYS A 367 -3.33 -87.92 -123.55
C LYS A 367 -2.22 -88.95 -123.80
N ILE A 368 -1.50 -89.39 -122.77
CA ILE A 368 -0.54 -90.50 -122.86
C ILE A 368 -1.26 -91.83 -123.06
N VAL A 369 -2.35 -92.10 -122.33
CA VAL A 369 -3.16 -93.31 -122.50
C VAL A 369 -3.75 -93.37 -123.92
N ASP A 370 -4.24 -92.26 -124.45
CA ASP A 370 -4.81 -92.16 -125.79
C ASP A 370 -3.75 -92.43 -126.87
N THR A 371 -2.54 -91.87 -126.75
CA THR A 371 -1.46 -92.13 -127.73
C THR A 371 -0.94 -93.57 -127.65
N VAL A 372 -0.81 -94.15 -126.45
CA VAL A 372 -0.43 -95.56 -126.27
C VAL A 372 -1.51 -96.50 -126.82
N THR A 373 -2.78 -96.19 -126.60
CA THR A 373 -3.92 -96.98 -127.11
C THR A 373 -4.04 -96.86 -128.63
N GLY A 374 -3.83 -95.68 -129.20
CA GLY A 374 -3.76 -95.46 -130.65
C GLY A 374 -2.64 -96.28 -131.29
N HIS A 375 -1.41 -96.12 -130.79
CA HIS A 375 -0.25 -96.88 -131.30
C HIS A 375 -0.43 -98.40 -131.18
N SER A 376 -1.04 -98.89 -130.09
CA SER A 376 -1.35 -100.31 -129.92
C SER A 376 -2.36 -100.82 -130.96
N ASN A 377 -3.38 -100.02 -131.30
CA ASN A 377 -4.36 -100.38 -132.34
C ASN A 377 -3.76 -100.32 -133.75
N ASP A 378 -2.85 -99.39 -134.03
CA ASP A 378 -2.18 -99.30 -135.33
C ASP A 378 -1.19 -100.46 -135.52
N VAL A 379 -0.46 -100.86 -134.47
CA VAL A 379 0.40 -102.06 -134.49
C VAL A 379 -0.43 -103.34 -134.68
N LEU A 380 -1.63 -103.42 -134.07
CA LEU A 380 -2.57 -104.52 -134.32
C LEU A 380 -3.06 -104.54 -135.78
N ARG A 381 -3.33 -103.38 -136.38
CA ARG A 381 -3.74 -103.28 -137.79
C ARG A 381 -2.63 -103.66 -138.77
N ASP A 382 -1.40 -103.17 -138.57
CA ASP A 382 -0.24 -103.55 -139.39
C ASP A 382 0.08 -105.05 -139.25
N ALA A 383 -0.12 -105.64 -138.07
CA ALA A 383 -0.06 -107.08 -137.89
C ALA A 383 -1.18 -107.82 -138.66
N GLU A 384 -2.43 -107.38 -138.55
CA GLU A 384 -3.55 -107.97 -139.32
C GLU A 384 -3.31 -107.89 -140.84
N ASP A 385 -2.93 -106.71 -141.35
CA ASP A 385 -2.71 -106.47 -142.78
C ASP A 385 -1.58 -107.35 -143.32
N ARG A 386 -0.48 -107.56 -142.56
CA ARG A 386 0.51 -108.59 -142.90
C ARG A 386 -0.10 -110.00 -142.97
N THR A 387 -1.00 -110.39 -142.07
CA THR A 387 -1.66 -111.72 -142.19
C THR A 387 -2.64 -111.83 -143.36
N ARG A 388 -3.23 -110.72 -143.82
CA ARG A 388 -4.05 -110.70 -145.04
C ARG A 388 -3.17 -110.81 -146.29
N GLN A 389 -2.05 -110.08 -146.32
CA GLN A 389 -1.07 -110.13 -147.41
C GLN A 389 -0.40 -111.51 -147.54
N LEU A 390 -0.06 -112.17 -146.42
CA LEU A 390 0.48 -113.55 -146.42
C LEU A 390 -0.54 -114.59 -146.93
N ARG A 391 -1.83 -114.46 -146.61
CA ARG A 391 -2.88 -115.33 -147.20
C ARG A 391 -3.02 -115.12 -148.71
N TRP A 392 -2.98 -113.87 -149.15
CA TRP A 392 -3.03 -113.52 -150.57
C TRP A 392 -1.84 -114.11 -151.34
N GLN A 393 -0.63 -114.05 -150.76
CA GLN A 393 0.56 -114.71 -151.31
C GLN A 393 0.44 -116.24 -151.37
N GLN A 394 -0.18 -116.90 -150.38
CA GLN A 394 -0.45 -118.35 -150.46
C GLN A 394 -1.42 -118.71 -151.60
N GLN A 395 -2.46 -117.92 -151.84
CA GLN A 395 -3.35 -118.13 -152.98
C GLN A 395 -2.61 -117.91 -154.31
N GLN A 396 -1.76 -116.89 -154.42
CA GLN A 396 -0.94 -116.69 -155.62
C GLN A 396 0.06 -117.84 -155.85
N MET A 397 0.76 -118.35 -154.82
CA MET A 397 1.62 -119.53 -154.98
C MET A 397 0.86 -120.77 -155.44
N THR A 398 -0.39 -120.95 -154.98
CA THR A 398 -1.23 -122.08 -155.41
C THR A 398 -1.63 -121.96 -156.89
N SER A 399 -1.93 -120.74 -157.35
CA SER A 399 -2.19 -120.45 -158.78
C SER A 399 -0.93 -120.64 -159.64
N PHE A 400 0.20 -120.10 -159.19
CA PHE A 400 1.48 -120.14 -159.92
C PHE A 400 2.03 -121.56 -160.07
N MET A 401 1.81 -122.43 -159.09
CA MET A 401 2.17 -123.86 -159.17
C MET A 401 1.32 -124.67 -160.16
N ALA A 402 0.16 -124.15 -160.59
CA ALA A 402 -0.60 -124.74 -161.69
C ALA A 402 -0.05 -124.27 -163.05
N GLU A 403 0.28 -122.99 -163.17
CA GLU A 403 0.72 -122.36 -164.42
C GLU A 403 2.16 -122.76 -164.79
N VAL A 404 3.09 -122.83 -163.83
CA VAL A 404 4.52 -123.14 -164.04
C VAL A 404 4.81 -124.64 -164.23
N ARG A 405 3.79 -125.51 -164.21
CA ARG A 405 3.90 -126.87 -164.77
C ARG A 405 3.83 -126.87 -166.30
N GLU A 406 3.24 -125.85 -166.89
CA GLU A 406 3.31 -125.58 -168.32
C GLU A 406 4.40 -124.53 -168.61
N LEU A 407 4.89 -124.50 -169.84
CA LEU A 407 5.83 -123.50 -170.36
C LEU A 407 7.10 -123.17 -169.54
N ILE A 408 7.94 -124.19 -169.35
CA ILE A 408 9.35 -124.16 -169.82
C ILE A 408 10.31 -123.17 -169.10
N ARG A 409 11.13 -123.76 -168.21
CA ARG A 409 12.60 -123.54 -168.11
C ARG A 409 13.04 -122.19 -167.47
N PRO A 410 14.36 -121.86 -167.31
CA PRO A 410 14.89 -121.70 -165.95
C PRO A 410 15.74 -120.42 -165.71
N ASP A 411 16.33 -120.37 -164.50
CA ASP A 411 17.51 -119.58 -164.07
C ASP A 411 17.38 -118.03 -163.98
N GLY A 412 17.81 -117.44 -162.84
CA GLY A 412 18.09 -115.98 -162.76
C GLY A 412 18.15 -115.31 -161.37
N LEU A 413 19.37 -114.95 -160.95
CA LEU A 413 19.86 -114.06 -159.85
C LEU A 413 19.35 -112.57 -159.93
N THR A 414 19.62 -111.55 -159.07
CA THR A 414 20.37 -111.26 -157.78
C THR A 414 19.43 -110.51 -156.76
N VAL A 415 19.70 -109.78 -155.63
CA VAL A 415 20.79 -109.06 -154.87
C VAL A 415 21.35 -107.73 -155.48
N THR A 416 21.74 -106.61 -154.81
CA THR A 416 21.85 -106.06 -153.40
C THR A 416 21.08 -104.70 -153.30
N ASP A 417 21.20 -103.67 -152.41
CA ASP A 417 21.89 -103.21 -151.14
C ASP A 417 20.98 -102.06 -150.52
N SER A 418 21.18 -101.10 -149.57
CA SER A 418 22.15 -100.56 -148.55
C SER A 418 21.34 -99.64 -147.56
N GLY A 419 21.77 -98.80 -146.58
CA GLY A 419 23.05 -98.47 -145.89
C GLY A 419 23.07 -97.05 -145.20
N ALA A 420 23.58 -96.92 -143.93
CA ALA A 420 24.03 -95.69 -143.18
C ALA A 420 23.00 -94.56 -142.78
N SER A 421 23.24 -93.59 -141.84
CA SER A 421 24.07 -93.42 -140.60
C SER A 421 23.73 -92.06 -139.87
N GLY A 422 24.12 -91.83 -138.59
CA GLY A 422 24.06 -90.49 -137.92
C GLY A 422 24.25 -90.46 -136.38
N THR A 423 24.90 -89.42 -135.80
CA THR A 423 25.29 -89.31 -134.36
C THR A 423 25.30 -87.85 -133.80
N GLY A 424 25.36 -87.68 -132.47
CA GLY A 424 25.60 -86.39 -131.76
C GLY A 424 25.72 -86.52 -130.22
N SER A 425 26.50 -85.66 -129.55
CA SER A 425 26.88 -85.77 -128.12
C SER A 425 27.39 -84.46 -127.48
N GLY A 426 27.39 -84.36 -126.15
CA GLY A 426 27.92 -83.24 -125.32
C GLY A 426 26.95 -82.83 -124.19
N GLU A 427 27.22 -82.72 -122.88
CA GLU A 427 28.44 -82.66 -122.01
C GLU A 427 28.85 -81.24 -121.56
N ALA A 428 29.42 -81.14 -120.33
CA ALA A 428 29.87 -79.93 -119.59
C ALA A 428 28.79 -78.94 -119.05
N ASP A 429 29.06 -78.10 -118.04
CA ASP A 429 29.76 -78.33 -116.75
C ASP A 429 29.47 -77.19 -115.74
N ASP A 430 29.91 -77.39 -114.49
CA ASP A 430 30.41 -76.49 -113.43
C ASP A 430 29.86 -75.06 -113.10
N ASP A 431 29.82 -74.87 -111.77
CA ASP A 431 30.19 -73.72 -110.90
C ASP A 431 29.68 -72.25 -110.94
N VAL A 432 29.69 -71.70 -109.72
CA VAL A 432 30.08 -70.33 -109.30
C VAL A 432 29.13 -69.10 -109.43
N ASP A 433 29.37 -68.21 -108.45
CA ASP A 433 29.03 -66.80 -108.28
C ASP A 433 27.59 -66.35 -107.89
N ALA A 434 27.40 -65.33 -107.03
CA ALA A 434 28.13 -64.86 -105.83
C ALA A 434 27.51 -63.53 -105.33
N GLN A 435 27.76 -63.19 -104.04
CA GLN A 435 27.94 -61.81 -103.54
C GLN A 435 26.70 -60.87 -103.71
N LYS A 436 26.54 -59.70 -103.07
CA LYS A 436 27.18 -58.88 -102.01
C LYS A 436 26.06 -57.90 -101.55
N THR A 437 26.08 -57.09 -100.49
CA THR A 437 26.96 -56.73 -99.34
C THR A 437 25.95 -56.31 -98.22
N GLU A 438 26.21 -56.15 -96.92
CA GLU A 438 27.09 -55.15 -96.25
C GLU A 438 26.76 -53.71 -96.75
N ASP A 439 26.60 -52.65 -95.96
CA ASP A 439 27.04 -52.30 -94.59
C ASP A 439 25.84 -51.88 -93.71
N VAL A 440 25.83 -51.88 -92.36
CA VAL A 440 26.85 -51.59 -91.31
C VAL A 440 26.93 -50.09 -90.94
N ALA A 441 27.37 -49.80 -89.70
CA ALA A 441 27.22 -48.56 -88.91
C ALA A 441 25.79 -48.31 -88.42
N GLU A 442 25.44 -48.38 -87.13
CA GLU A 442 26.25 -48.45 -85.89
C GLU A 442 27.23 -47.28 -85.69
N ILE A 443 26.79 -46.28 -84.91
CA ILE A 443 27.62 -45.57 -83.94
C ILE A 443 26.85 -45.58 -82.60
N THR A 444 27.58 -45.76 -81.51
CA THR A 444 27.11 -46.05 -80.15
C THR A 444 27.60 -44.99 -79.14
N VAL A 445 27.25 -45.15 -77.85
CA VAL A 445 27.81 -44.42 -76.67
C VAL A 445 27.33 -42.95 -76.55
N ALA A 446 26.98 -42.39 -75.38
CA ALA A 446 26.85 -42.88 -74.00
C ALA A 446 25.50 -42.38 -73.41
N ASP A 447 25.00 -42.82 -72.24
CA ASP A 447 25.41 -42.47 -70.86
C ASP A 447 25.72 -40.95 -70.69
N ASP A 448 25.37 -40.26 -69.61
CA ASP A 448 25.32 -40.66 -68.19
C ASP A 448 24.08 -40.15 -67.43
N GLU A 449 23.93 -40.65 -66.21
CA GLU A 449 23.07 -40.06 -65.16
C GLU A 449 23.67 -38.74 -64.63
N ASP A 450 22.84 -37.84 -64.09
CA ASP A 450 23.14 -37.29 -62.76
C ASP A 450 21.86 -36.85 -62.03
N SER A 451 21.94 -36.73 -60.71
CA SER A 451 20.83 -36.49 -59.80
C SER A 451 21.04 -35.28 -58.89
N ALA A 452 19.93 -34.59 -58.64
CA ALA A 452 19.66 -33.82 -57.42
C ALA A 452 20.47 -32.54 -57.13
N GLU A 453 19.99 -31.87 -56.08
CA GLU A 453 20.55 -30.72 -55.36
C GLU A 453 20.73 -29.37 -56.10
N ALA A 454 20.77 -28.22 -55.42
CA ALA A 454 19.99 -27.77 -54.24
C ALA A 454 20.24 -26.26 -53.99
N ARG A 455 19.25 -25.58 -53.39
CA ARG A 455 19.35 -24.28 -52.69
C ARG A 455 19.66 -23.04 -53.56
N GLY A 456 19.26 -21.89 -53.02
CA GLY A 456 19.30 -20.54 -53.61
C GLY A 456 18.33 -19.63 -52.87
#